data_AF-A0A2P5BQ59-F1
#
_entry.id   AF-A0A2P5BQ59-F1
#
_cell.length_a   1.000
_cell.length_b   1.000
_cell.length_c   1.000
_cell.angle_alpha   90.00
_cell.angle_beta   90.00
_cell.angle_gamma   90.00
#
_symmetry.space_group_name_H-M   'P 1'
#
loop_
_entity.id
_entity.type
_entity.pdbx_description
1 polymer ?
#
loop_
_entity_poly.entity_id
_entity_poly.type
_entity_poly.pdbx_seq_one_letter_code
_entity_poly.pdbx_strand_id
1 'polypeptide(L)'
;KKQLTLTRDKKETELITRGRHDPCVVPRAVPVVEDMVAIVLVDQLMAQYAHGNLFPLNQDLQEPLKLPKFVEVNETAALSL
;
A
#
# COMPACT_ATOMS: atom_id res chain seq x y z
N LYS A 1 -14.55 9.60 -20.84
CA LYS A 1 -15.17 10.94 -20.66
C LYS A 1 -14.23 11.98 -21.24
N LYS A 2 -14.75 13.06 -21.81
CA LYS A 2 -13.93 14.22 -22.17
C LYS A 2 -13.54 14.96 -20.90
N GLN A 3 -12.28 15.35 -20.76
CA GLN A 3 -11.75 16.11 -19.63
C GLN A 3 -11.11 17.38 -20.19
N LEU A 4 -11.48 18.54 -19.66
CA LEU A 4 -10.83 19.80 -20.05
C LEU A 4 -9.49 19.92 -19.33
N THR A 5 -8.46 20.32 -20.05
CA THR A 5 -7.11 20.51 -19.49
C THR A 5 -6.35 21.59 -20.27
N LEU A 6 -5.10 21.84 -19.88
CA LEU A 6 -4.21 22.80 -20.54
C LEU A 6 -3.01 22.08 -21.15
N THR A 7 -2.59 22.55 -22.30
CA THR A 7 -1.29 22.17 -22.89
C THR A 7 -0.13 22.82 -22.13
N ARG A 8 1.11 22.36 -22.35
CA ARG A 8 2.30 22.96 -21.71
C ARG A 8 2.47 24.46 -22.03
N ASP A 9 1.93 24.90 -23.16
CA ASP A 9 1.89 26.30 -23.60
C ASP A 9 0.68 27.09 -23.05
N LYS A 10 -0.03 26.53 -22.05
CA LYS A 10 -1.22 27.11 -21.39
C LYS A 10 -2.42 27.35 -22.29
N LYS A 11 -2.49 26.70 -23.46
CA LYS A 11 -3.69 26.74 -24.32
C LYS A 11 -4.70 25.68 -23.86
N GLU A 12 -5.98 26.04 -23.84
CA GLU A 12 -7.08 25.13 -23.52
C GLU A 12 -7.19 23.98 -24.52
N THR A 13 -7.44 22.77 -24.01
CA THR A 13 -7.61 21.58 -24.84
C THR A 13 -8.51 20.54 -24.16
N GLU A 14 -9.16 19.68 -24.97
CA GLU A 14 -9.94 18.55 -24.48
C GLU A 14 -9.09 17.27 -24.51
N LEU A 15 -8.90 16.64 -23.35
CA LEU A 15 -8.28 15.32 -23.20
C LEU A 15 -9.35 14.23 -23.26
N ILE A 16 -9.15 13.25 -24.14
CA ILE A 16 -9.97 12.05 -24.22
C ILE A 16 -9.09 10.85 -23.92
N THR A 17 -9.21 10.32 -22.70
CA THR A 17 -8.49 9.13 -22.27
C THR A 17 -9.10 7.89 -22.93
N ARG A 18 -8.33 7.21 -23.77
CA ARG A 18 -8.69 5.93 -24.41
C ARG A 18 -8.02 4.78 -23.65
N GLY A 19 -8.67 3.62 -23.60
CA GLY A 19 -8.10 2.39 -23.03
C GLY A 19 -8.59 2.03 -21.61
N ARG A 20 -7.96 1.00 -21.02
CA ARG A 20 -8.32 0.45 -19.70
C ARG A 20 -7.72 1.33 -18.61
N HIS A 21 -8.54 2.18 -18.01
CA HIS A 21 -8.21 2.88 -16.78
C HIS A 21 -8.64 2.03 -15.58
N ASP A 22 -7.97 2.21 -14.45
CA ASP A 22 -8.39 1.55 -13.24
C ASP A 22 -9.66 2.23 -12.70
N PRO A 23 -10.78 1.51 -12.53
CA PRO A 23 -11.98 2.11 -11.94
C PRO A 23 -11.77 2.44 -10.45
N CYS A 24 -10.87 1.73 -9.78
CA CYS A 24 -10.53 1.96 -8.39
C CYS A 24 -9.09 1.52 -8.12
N VAL A 25 -8.23 2.48 -7.77
CA VAL A 25 -6.81 2.22 -7.44
C VAL A 25 -6.61 1.59 -6.07
N VAL A 26 -7.63 1.64 -5.20
CA VAL A 26 -7.54 1.28 -3.78
C VAL A 26 -7.09 -0.18 -3.55
N PRO A 27 -7.63 -1.20 -4.24
CA PRO A 27 -7.21 -2.59 -4.02
C PRO A 27 -5.73 -2.82 -4.36
N ARG A 28 -5.17 -2.04 -5.29
CA ARG A 28 -3.75 -2.11 -5.66
C ARG A 28 -2.86 -1.27 -4.76
N ALA A 29 -3.41 -0.29 -4.06
CA ALA A 29 -2.66 0.55 -3.14
C ALA A 29 -2.30 -0.17 -1.84
N VAL A 30 -3.15 -1.09 -1.36
CA VAL A 30 -2.96 -1.78 -0.06
C VAL A 30 -1.64 -2.58 -0.01
N PRO A 31 -1.33 -3.47 -0.97
CA PRO A 31 -0.05 -4.21 -0.94
C PRO A 31 1.17 -3.28 -1.02
N VAL A 32 1.06 -2.20 -1.80
CA VAL A 32 2.16 -1.22 -1.93
C VAL A 32 2.43 -0.53 -0.59
N VAL A 33 1.39 -0.17 0.15
CA VAL A 33 1.55 0.47 1.46
C VAL A 33 2.13 -0.51 2.47
N GLU A 34 1.71 -1.77 2.46
CA GLU A 34 2.26 -2.82 3.34
C GLU A 34 3.78 -3.01 3.11
N ASP A 35 4.20 -3.10 1.85
CA ASP A 35 5.62 -3.23 1.49
C ASP A 35 6.43 -1.99 1.92
N MET A 36 5.90 -0.79 1.69
CA MET A 36 6.57 0.45 2.07
C MET A 36 6.73 0.56 3.59
N VAL A 37 5.71 0.15 4.35
CA VAL A 37 5.79 0.11 5.82
C VAL A 37 6.86 -0.88 6.28
N ALA A 38 6.95 -2.07 5.67
CA ALA A 38 7.99 -3.04 6.01
C ALA A 38 9.41 -2.47 5.78
N ILE A 39 9.63 -1.79 4.64
CA ILE A 39 10.92 -1.17 4.32
C ILE A 39 11.26 -0.07 5.34
N VAL A 40 10.30 0.81 5.67
CA VAL A 40 10.51 1.89 6.65
C VAL A 40 10.85 1.32 8.02
N LEU A 41 10.19 0.25 8.47
CA LEU A 41 10.50 -0.38 9.75
C LEU A 41 11.91 -0.96 9.78
N VAL A 42 12.35 -1.59 8.68
CA VAL A 42 13.73 -2.11 8.56
C VAL A 42 14.75 -0.96 8.60
N ASP A 43 14.48 0.14 7.91
CA ASP A 43 15.35 1.32 7.91
C ASP A 43 15.51 1.91 9.33
N GLN A 44 14.39 2.07 10.05
CA GLN A 44 14.43 2.57 11.43
C GLN A 44 15.17 1.61 12.37
N LEU A 45 15.01 0.30 12.19
CA LEU A 45 15.75 -0.70 12.95
C LEU A 45 17.26 -0.58 12.69
N MET A 46 17.67 -0.45 11.43
CA MET A 46 19.07 -0.25 11.05
C MET A 46 19.66 1.05 11.63
N ALA A 47 18.89 2.15 11.60
CA ALA A 47 19.29 3.41 12.21
C ALA A 47 19.47 3.29 13.73
N GLN A 48 18.59 2.56 14.42
CA GLN A 48 18.72 2.29 15.85
C GLN A 48 20.00 1.50 16.17
N TYR A 49 20.33 0.49 15.37
CA TYR A 49 21.60 -0.25 15.52
C TYR A 49 22.82 0.65 15.28
N ALA A 50 22.78 1.53 14.28
CA ALA A 50 23.87 2.46 14.00
C ALA A 50 24.10 3.46 15.15
N HIS A 51 23.03 3.88 15.83
CA HIS A 51 23.10 4.74 17.02
C HIS A 51 23.48 4.01 18.31
N GLY A 52 23.82 2.70 18.25
CA GLY A 52 24.23 1.93 19.41
C GLY A 52 23.10 1.58 20.37
N ASN A 53 21.88 1.38 19.85
CA ASN A 53 20.68 1.05 20.64
C ASN A 53 20.40 2.07 21.76
N LEU A 54 20.42 3.37 21.41
CA LEU A 54 20.23 4.50 22.33
C LEU A 54 18.96 4.38 23.21
N PHE A 55 17.92 3.71 22.70
CA PHE A 55 16.72 3.36 23.46
C PHE A 55 16.70 1.85 23.77
N PRO A 56 16.33 1.46 25.00
CA PRO A 56 16.21 0.06 25.37
C PRO A 56 15.13 -0.62 24.51
N LEU A 57 15.49 -1.75 23.91
CA LEU A 57 14.54 -2.59 23.19
C LEU A 57 13.58 -3.22 24.21
N ASN A 58 12.28 -2.99 24.03
CA ASN A 58 11.27 -3.72 24.79
C ASN A 58 11.01 -5.06 24.09
N GLN A 59 11.53 -6.13 24.68
CA GLN A 59 11.43 -7.48 24.13
C GLN A 59 9.98 -7.99 24.09
N ASP A 60 9.11 -7.50 24.98
CA ASP A 60 7.69 -7.86 25.05
C ASP A 60 6.93 -7.41 23.78
N LEU A 61 7.42 -6.39 23.07
CA LEU A 61 6.84 -5.90 21.82
C LEU A 61 7.44 -6.55 20.57
N GLN A 62 8.48 -7.36 20.74
CA GLN A 62 9.20 -8.04 19.67
C GLN A 62 8.80 -9.50 19.53
N GLU A 63 7.94 -10.00 20.42
CA GLU A 63 7.39 -11.34 20.27
C GLU A 63 6.65 -11.45 18.93
N PRO A 64 6.83 -12.55 18.17
CA PRO A 64 6.12 -12.76 16.93
C PRO A 64 4.62 -12.62 17.17
N LEU A 65 3.98 -11.67 16.49
CA LEU A 65 2.53 -11.52 16.55
C LEU A 65 1.89 -12.87 16.18
N LYS A 66 1.14 -13.44 17.12
CA LYS A 66 0.27 -14.59 16.85
C LYS A 66 -0.87 -14.13 15.98
N LEU A 67 -0.61 -14.03 14.68
CA LEU A 67 -1.61 -13.64 13.72
C LEU A 67 -2.69 -14.73 13.67
N PRO A 68 -3.98 -14.36 13.69
CA PRO A 68 -5.03 -15.32 13.39
C PRO A 68 -4.75 -15.89 12.00
N LYS A 69 -4.86 -17.22 11.86
CA LYS A 69 -4.81 -17.86 10.54
C LYS A 69 -5.93 -17.21 9.72
N PHE A 70 -5.57 -16.51 8.65
CA PHE A 70 -6.56 -16.00 7.71
C PHE A 70 -7.43 -17.19 7.30
N VAL A 71 -8.72 -17.12 7.61
CA VAL A 71 -9.69 -18.12 7.19
C VAL A 71 -9.63 -18.14 5.66
N GLU A 72 -9.27 -19.28 5.08
CA GLU A 72 -9.44 -19.48 3.64
C GLU A 72 -10.92 -19.22 3.35
N VAL A 73 -11.19 -18.15 2.61
CA VAL A 73 -12.54 -17.84 2.16
C VAL A 73 -12.90 -18.93 1.17
N ASN A 74 -13.60 -19.97 1.65
CA ASN A 74 -14.10 -21.04 0.82
C ASN A 74 -14.86 -20.43 -0.36
N GLU A 75 -14.40 -20.72 -1.59
CA GLU A 75 -15.00 -20.29 -2.86
C GLU A 75 -16.49 -20.69 -3.00
N THR A 76 -17.02 -21.50 -2.07
CA THR A 76 -18.40 -21.98 -2.05
C THR A 76 -19.44 -20.92 -1.70
N ALA A 77 -19.08 -19.75 -1.14
CA ALA A 77 -20.05 -18.71 -0.81
C ALA A 77 -20.42 -17.78 -1.99
N ALA A 78 -19.73 -17.86 -3.13
CA ALA A 78 -20.00 -17.01 -4.30
C ALA A 78 -21.01 -17.60 -5.30
N LEU A 79 -21.51 -18.82 -5.07
CA LEU A 79 -22.44 -19.53 -5.98
C LEU A 79 -23.87 -19.70 -5.42
N SER A 80 -24.20 -19.07 -4.29
CA SER A 80 -25.57 -19.10 -3.74
C SER A 80 -25.95 -17.77 -3.10
N LEU A 81 -26.24 -16.77 -3.95
CA LEU A 81 -27.32 -15.77 -3.84
C LEU A 81 -27.15 -14.71 -4.95
#